data_AF-A0A1U7WYF6-F1
#
_entry.id   AF-A0A1U7WYF6-F1
#
_cell.length_a   1.000
_cell.length_b   1.000
_cell.length_c   1.000
_cell.angle_alpha   90.00
_cell.angle_beta   90.00
_cell.angle_gamma   90.00
#
_symmetry.space_group_name_H-M   'P 1'
#
loop_
_entity.id
_entity.type
_entity.pdbx_description
1 polymer ?
#
loop_
_entity_poly.entity_id
_entity_poly.type
_entity_poly.pdbx_seq_one_letter_code
_entity_poly.pdbx_strand_id
1 'polypeptide(L)'
;MVVDGSFLKASYKGTILTSCTHDEVGKILPLAYAIVDSENNKSWEGFFVQIKGTFGVREGICIVSDRNESIFNATKVVYPEVPHCICMFHLWHNVKRTFKKHHKQLKDIFFALVRAYTIEKFDYHMIEMCKTDPRVQTYLFEIGYKLQSEKWNNKNRKSAMETSTKLGEKYDKLLRENLIASDQMTVGPATKQLYTVFEGVRRNIVCLEEGTCSCGKFQMDELSCKHAWAVLKNQ
;
A
#
# COMPACT_ATOMS: atom_id res chain seq x y z
N MET A 1 -1.45 3.86 -11.66
CA MET A 1 -0.72 3.24 -12.77
C MET A 1 0.61 2.72 -12.25
N VAL A 2 0.92 1.45 -12.49
CA VAL A 2 2.20 0.82 -12.17
C VAL A 2 2.99 0.69 -13.47
N VAL A 3 4.26 1.08 -13.48
CA VAL A 3 5.13 0.94 -14.65
C VAL A 3 6.40 0.19 -14.28
N ASP A 4 6.90 -0.60 -15.23
CA ASP A 4 8.12 -1.37 -15.06
C ASP A 4 8.81 -1.62 -16.40
N GLY A 5 10.13 -1.76 -16.34
CA GLY A 5 10.97 -2.12 -17.47
C GLY A 5 11.56 -3.52 -17.29
N SER A 6 11.68 -4.27 -18.38
CA SER A 6 12.25 -5.62 -18.35
C SER A 6 13.13 -5.87 -19.56
N PHE A 7 14.35 -6.35 -19.32
CA PHE A 7 15.29 -6.68 -20.39
C PHE A 7 14.80 -7.87 -21.21
N LEU A 8 14.81 -7.74 -22.53
CA LEU A 8 14.49 -8.81 -23.45
C LEU A 8 15.66 -9.79 -23.59
N LYS A 9 15.36 -11.10 -23.50
CA LYS A 9 16.33 -12.19 -23.67
C LYS A 9 16.31 -12.76 -25.10
N ALA A 10 16.29 -11.89 -26.11
CA ALA A 10 16.26 -12.29 -27.52
C ALA A 10 17.59 -11.98 -28.23
N SER A 11 17.75 -12.47 -29.46
CA SER A 11 18.91 -12.18 -30.32
C SER A 11 19.14 -10.67 -30.54
N TYR A 12 18.04 -9.91 -30.49
CA TYR A 12 18.06 -8.45 -30.46
C TYR A 12 17.87 -7.99 -29.02
N LYS A 13 18.88 -7.29 -28.49
CA LYS A 13 18.84 -6.66 -27.17
C LYS A 13 17.80 -5.54 -27.17
N GLY A 14 17.19 -5.29 -26.01
CA GLY A 14 16.22 -4.23 -25.81
C GLY A 14 15.54 -4.35 -24.46
N THR A 15 14.63 -3.42 -24.18
CA THR A 15 13.81 -3.42 -22.98
C THR A 15 12.34 -3.35 -23.39
N ILE A 16 11.49 -4.18 -22.78
CA ILE A 16 10.05 -3.99 -22.80
C ILE A 16 9.66 -3.08 -21.64
N LEU A 17 9.04 -1.94 -21.97
CA LEU A 17 8.40 -1.05 -21.00
C LEU A 17 6.94 -1.46 -20.91
N THR A 18 6.42 -1.51 -19.69
CA THR A 18 5.03 -1.88 -19.43
C THR A 18 4.36 -0.89 -18.50
N SER A 19 3.07 -0.70 -18.71
CA SER A 19 2.19 0.06 -17.85
C SER A 19 0.95 -0.75 -17.56
N CYS A 20 0.58 -0.82 -16.29
CA CYS A 20 -0.56 -1.58 -15.78
C CYS A 20 -1.39 -0.70 -14.83
N THR A 21 -2.66 -1.04 -14.69
CA THR A 21 -3.54 -0.56 -13.62
C THR A 21 -4.19 -1.72 -12.91
N HIS A 22 -4.96 -1.44 -11.86
CA HIS A 22 -5.89 -2.42 -11.31
C HIS A 22 -7.32 -2.09 -11.77
N ASP A 23 -8.11 -3.13 -12.01
CA ASP A 23 -9.57 -3.01 -12.14
C ASP A 23 -10.24 -2.82 -10.76
N GLU A 24 -11.55 -2.64 -10.72
CA GLU A 24 -12.32 -2.50 -9.47
C GLU A 24 -12.23 -3.73 -8.54
N VAL A 25 -11.77 -4.88 -9.05
CA VAL A 25 -11.61 -6.14 -8.31
C VAL A 25 -10.15 -6.34 -7.84
N GLY A 26 -9.24 -5.43 -8.22
CA GLY A 26 -7.82 -5.50 -7.87
C GLY A 26 -7.00 -6.42 -8.78
N LYS A 27 -7.52 -6.84 -9.94
CA LYS A 27 -6.74 -7.58 -10.94
C LYS A 27 -5.88 -6.64 -11.75
N ILE A 28 -4.69 -7.10 -12.12
CA ILE A 28 -3.78 -6.35 -12.99
C ILE A 28 -4.36 -6.31 -14.40
N LEU A 29 -4.55 -5.08 -14.89
CA LEU A 29 -4.97 -4.78 -16.24
C LEU A 29 -3.83 -4.07 -16.97
N PRO A 30 -3.21 -4.68 -17.99
CA PRO A 30 -2.23 -4.01 -18.85
C PRO A 30 -2.86 -2.82 -19.58
N LEU A 31 -2.22 -1.66 -19.52
CA LEU A 31 -2.65 -0.44 -20.20
C LEU A 31 -1.89 -0.21 -21.51
N ALA A 32 -0.57 -0.36 -21.46
CA ALA A 32 0.31 -0.12 -22.60
C ALA A 32 1.62 -0.89 -22.45
N TYR A 33 2.26 -1.18 -23.58
CA TYR A 33 3.63 -1.68 -23.62
C TYR A 33 4.39 -1.05 -24.78
N ALA A 34 5.72 -1.00 -24.68
CA ALA A 34 6.59 -0.56 -25.75
C ALA A 34 7.89 -1.36 -25.73
N ILE A 35 8.44 -1.65 -26.92
CA ILE A 35 9.78 -2.22 -27.04
C ILE A 35 10.72 -1.08 -27.40
N VAL A 36 11.74 -0.87 -26.57
CA VAL A 36 12.73 0.18 -26.70
C VAL A 36 14.13 -0.39 -26.71
N ASP A 37 15.10 0.42 -27.12
CA ASP A 37 16.52 0.06 -27.16
C ASP A 37 17.10 -0.16 -25.75
N SER A 38 16.71 0.67 -24.77
CA SER A 38 17.14 0.60 -23.38
C SER A 38 16.26 1.42 -22.44
N GLU A 39 16.41 1.22 -21.13
CA GLU A 39 15.83 2.08 -20.10
C GLU A 39 16.62 3.40 -20.00
N ASN A 40 16.21 4.37 -20.79
CA ASN A 40 16.81 5.71 -20.82
C ASN A 40 15.73 6.80 -20.80
N ASN A 41 16.15 8.05 -20.59
CA ASN A 41 15.23 9.19 -20.46
C ASN A 41 14.30 9.34 -21.68
N LYS A 42 14.84 9.20 -22.90
CA LYS A 42 14.06 9.37 -24.14
C LYS A 42 13.00 8.29 -24.29
N SER A 43 13.36 7.04 -24.00
CA SER A 43 12.45 5.89 -24.07
C SER A 43 11.28 6.04 -23.09
N TRP A 44 11.56 6.42 -21.84
CA TRP A 44 10.51 6.63 -20.83
C TRP A 44 9.65 7.86 -21.10
N GLU A 45 10.25 8.98 -21.54
CA GLU A 45 9.51 10.18 -21.90
C GLU A 45 8.55 9.90 -23.07
N GLY A 46 9.06 9.29 -24.13
CA GLY A 46 8.25 8.90 -25.28
C GLY A 46 7.10 7.97 -24.89
N PHE A 47 7.38 6.95 -24.07
CA PHE A 47 6.36 6.03 -23.58
C PHE A 47 5.27 6.74 -22.75
N PHE A 48 5.65 7.63 -21.84
CA PHE A 48 4.69 8.39 -21.04
C PHE A 48 3.89 9.39 -21.86
N VAL A 49 4.48 10.03 -22.87
CA VAL A 49 3.77 10.92 -23.79
C VAL A 49 2.65 10.16 -24.51
N GLN A 50 2.91 8.95 -25.01
CA GLN A 50 1.89 8.13 -25.67
C GLN A 50 0.76 7.72 -24.71
N ILE A 51 1.10 7.30 -23.49
CA ILE A 51 0.10 6.99 -22.44
C ILE A 51 -0.74 8.23 -22.13
N LYS A 52 -0.12 9.40 -21.95
CA LYS A 52 -0.81 10.64 -21.62
C LYS A 52 -1.74 11.08 -22.74
N GLY A 53 -1.30 10.97 -24.00
CA GLY A 53 -2.12 11.27 -25.17
C GLY A 53 -3.33 10.36 -25.30
N THR A 54 -3.20 9.09 -24.90
CA THR A 54 -4.28 8.10 -25.01
C THR A 54 -5.28 8.16 -23.85
N PHE A 55 -4.78 8.23 -22.61
CA PHE A 55 -5.61 8.10 -21.40
C PHE A 55 -5.86 9.41 -20.66
N GLY A 56 -5.13 10.47 -21.00
CA GLY A 56 -5.17 11.76 -20.31
C GLY A 56 -4.60 11.72 -18.89
N VAL A 57 -4.85 12.80 -18.14
CA VAL A 57 -4.60 12.86 -16.70
C VAL A 57 -5.95 12.90 -15.99
N ARG A 58 -6.12 12.05 -14.97
CA ARG A 58 -7.34 11.97 -14.17
C ARG A 58 -7.03 12.23 -12.71
N GLU A 59 -8.01 12.73 -11.97
CA GLU A 59 -7.89 12.85 -10.53
C GLU A 59 -7.65 11.48 -9.88
N GLY A 60 -6.81 11.45 -8.83
CA GLY A 60 -6.50 10.22 -8.09
C GLY A 60 -5.46 9.30 -8.74
N ILE A 61 -4.89 9.64 -9.90
CA ILE A 61 -3.78 8.85 -10.47
C ILE A 61 -2.51 9.00 -9.60
N CYS A 62 -1.85 7.88 -9.24
CA CYS A 62 -0.42 7.84 -8.86
C CYS A 62 0.32 6.98 -9.88
N ILE A 63 1.56 7.35 -10.20
CA ILE A 63 2.51 6.50 -10.92
C ILE A 63 3.32 5.74 -9.89
N VAL A 64 3.38 4.41 -9.98
CA VAL A 64 4.21 3.57 -9.13
C VAL A 64 5.26 2.89 -9.99
N SER A 65 6.54 3.03 -9.68
CA SER A 65 7.61 2.40 -10.45
C SER A 65 8.75 1.93 -9.55
N ASP A 66 9.77 1.32 -10.16
CA ASP A 66 11.06 1.18 -9.51
C ASP A 66 11.73 2.56 -9.24
N ARG A 67 12.99 2.54 -8.79
CA ARG A 67 13.79 3.74 -8.52
C ARG A 67 14.73 4.11 -9.67
N ASN A 68 14.45 3.71 -10.90
CA ASN A 68 15.25 4.11 -12.05
C ASN A 68 15.09 5.63 -12.28
N GLU A 69 16.22 6.35 -12.32
CA GLU A 69 16.28 7.80 -12.49
C GLU A 69 15.61 8.25 -13.79
N SER A 70 15.69 7.44 -14.85
CA SER A 70 15.07 7.75 -16.13
C SER A 70 13.54 7.79 -16.07
N ILE A 71 12.93 6.95 -15.24
CA ILE A 71 11.49 6.99 -14.98
C ILE A 71 11.15 8.28 -14.24
N PHE A 72 11.89 8.60 -13.18
CA PHE A 72 11.67 9.79 -12.37
C PHE A 72 11.81 11.10 -13.16
N ASN A 73 12.78 11.16 -14.08
CA ASN A 73 12.95 12.29 -14.97
C ASN A 73 11.76 12.42 -15.93
N ALA A 74 11.33 11.32 -16.53
CA ALA A 74 10.23 11.32 -17.48
C ALA A 74 8.87 11.62 -16.80
N THR A 75 8.63 11.14 -15.57
CA THR A 75 7.42 11.47 -14.81
C THR A 75 7.36 12.95 -14.48
N LYS A 76 8.48 13.57 -14.07
CA LYS A 76 8.54 15.02 -13.82
C LYS A 76 8.22 15.86 -15.05
N VAL A 77 8.68 15.43 -16.23
CA VAL A 77 8.44 16.16 -17.49
C VAL A 77 7.00 15.98 -17.97
N VAL A 78 6.51 14.73 -18.01
CA VAL A 78 5.23 14.41 -18.64
C VAL A 78 4.04 14.55 -17.68
N TYR A 79 4.25 14.26 -16.39
CA TYR A 79 3.22 14.24 -15.35
C TYR A 79 3.65 15.00 -14.07
N PRO A 80 3.99 16.30 -14.16
CA PRO A 80 4.54 17.07 -13.04
C PRO A 80 3.62 17.10 -11.79
N GLU A 81 2.31 17.11 -12.02
CA GLU A 81 1.29 17.19 -10.97
C GLU A 81 0.85 15.81 -10.44
N VAL A 82 1.29 14.72 -11.07
CA VAL A 82 0.92 13.37 -10.65
C VAL A 82 1.90 12.86 -9.59
N PRO A 83 1.41 12.40 -8.42
CA PRO A 83 2.27 11.76 -7.45
C PRO A 83 3.03 10.57 -8.07
N HIS A 84 4.32 10.50 -7.78
CA HIS A 84 5.17 9.36 -8.11
C HIS A 84 5.54 8.63 -6.83
N CYS A 85 5.07 7.39 -6.72
CA CYS A 85 5.22 6.49 -5.59
C CYS A 85 6.33 5.46 -5.88
N ILE A 86 7.17 5.11 -4.89
CA ILE A 86 8.15 4.03 -5.05
C ILE A 86 7.46 2.68 -4.87
N CYS A 87 7.70 1.74 -5.78
CA CYS A 87 7.18 0.39 -5.67
C CYS A 87 7.74 -0.30 -4.41
N MET A 88 6.85 -0.72 -3.51
CA MET A 88 7.23 -1.39 -2.25
C MET A 88 8.03 -2.69 -2.46
N PHE A 89 7.75 -3.43 -3.53
CA PHE A 89 8.47 -4.69 -3.82
C PHE A 89 9.90 -4.42 -4.31
N HIS A 90 10.08 -3.43 -5.19
CA HIS A 90 11.41 -3.00 -5.62
C HIS A 90 12.18 -2.36 -4.48
N LEU A 91 11.50 -1.58 -3.63
CA LEU A 91 12.10 -1.02 -2.42
C LEU A 91 12.56 -2.12 -1.46
N TRP A 92 11.74 -3.15 -1.22
CA TRP A 92 12.15 -4.30 -0.42
C TRP A 92 13.35 -5.03 -1.03
N HIS A 93 13.37 -5.23 -2.35
CA HIS A 93 14.52 -5.86 -3.01
C HIS A 93 15.80 -5.05 -2.81
N ASN A 94 15.72 -3.73 -2.90
CA ASN A 94 16.84 -2.84 -2.62
C ASN A 94 17.29 -2.93 -1.15
N VAL A 95 16.35 -2.89 -0.20
CA VAL A 95 16.63 -3.10 1.24
C VAL A 95 17.31 -4.44 1.47
N LYS A 96 16.77 -5.53 0.93
CA LYS A 96 17.33 -6.89 1.03
C LYS A 96 18.75 -6.97 0.45
N ARG A 97 19.03 -6.27 -0.65
CA ARG A 97 20.36 -6.25 -1.28
C ARG A 97 21.38 -5.49 -0.43
N THR A 98 20.96 -4.38 0.17
CA THR A 98 21.81 -3.52 1.02
C THR A 98 22.04 -4.14 2.40
N PHE A 99 20.99 -4.64 3.05
CA PHE A 99 20.99 -5.12 4.43
C PHE A 99 20.94 -6.65 4.46
N LYS A 100 22.11 -7.29 4.29
CA LYS A 100 22.24 -8.75 4.09
C LYS A 100 21.84 -9.63 5.29
N LYS A 101 21.52 -9.05 6.45
CA LYS A 101 21.21 -9.75 7.72
C LYS A 101 19.73 -9.56 8.09
N HIS A 102 19.19 -10.44 8.92
CA HIS A 102 17.83 -10.32 9.48
C HIS A 102 16.68 -10.22 8.47
N HIS A 103 16.87 -10.64 7.21
CA HIS A 103 15.86 -10.49 6.16
C HIS A 103 14.46 -10.99 6.53
N LYS A 104 14.37 -12.11 7.26
CA LYS A 104 13.07 -12.69 7.63
C LYS A 104 12.30 -11.79 8.60
N GLN A 105 12.99 -11.26 9.62
CA GLN A 105 12.42 -10.34 10.60
C GLN A 105 12.10 -8.98 9.97
N LEU A 106 13.02 -8.46 9.15
CA LEU A 106 12.84 -7.19 8.46
C LEU A 106 11.71 -7.22 7.44
N LYS A 107 11.44 -8.36 6.79
CA LYS A 107 10.44 -8.44 5.71
C LYS A 107 9.05 -8.06 6.20
N ASP A 108 8.60 -8.69 7.28
CA ASP A 108 7.23 -8.52 7.76
C ASP A 108 7.04 -7.11 8.33
N ILE A 109 8.02 -6.62 9.10
CA ILE A 109 8.03 -5.25 9.64
C ILE A 109 8.06 -4.22 8.51
N PHE A 110 8.89 -4.44 7.48
CA PHE A 110 8.98 -3.55 6.32
C PHE A 110 7.65 -3.45 5.58
N PHE A 111 6.99 -4.59 5.29
CA PHE A 111 5.71 -4.55 4.60
C PHE A 111 4.58 -3.94 5.44
N ALA A 112 4.63 -4.08 6.77
CA ALA A 112 3.74 -3.37 7.67
C ALA A 112 4.01 -1.85 7.64
N LEU A 113 5.28 -1.45 7.68
CA LEU A 113 5.71 -0.05 7.62
C LEU A 113 5.25 0.65 6.32
N VAL A 114 5.48 0.03 5.17
CA VAL A 114 5.13 0.64 3.87
C VAL A 114 3.63 0.65 3.60
N ARG A 115 2.84 -0.15 4.33
CA ARG A 115 1.37 -0.17 4.25
C ARG A 115 0.72 0.70 5.31
N ALA A 116 1.48 1.25 6.26
CA ALA A 116 0.94 2.05 7.35
C ALA A 116 0.20 3.28 6.83
N TYR A 117 -1.12 3.31 7.05
CA TYR A 117 -2.02 4.38 6.63
C TYR A 117 -1.98 5.62 7.52
N THR A 118 -1.32 5.55 8.69
CA THR A 118 -1.17 6.67 9.61
C THR A 118 0.29 6.90 9.98
N ILE A 119 0.61 8.14 10.37
CA ILE A 119 1.97 8.51 10.77
C ILE A 119 2.36 7.76 12.05
N GLU A 120 1.42 7.57 12.97
CA GLU A 120 1.63 6.87 14.24
C GLU A 120 2.00 5.39 14.00
N LYS A 121 1.28 4.69 13.11
CA LYS A 121 1.60 3.31 12.73
C LYS A 121 2.92 3.23 11.96
N PHE A 122 3.20 4.20 11.10
CA PHE A 122 4.47 4.29 10.37
C PHE A 122 5.65 4.42 11.33
N ASP A 123 5.56 5.35 12.29
CA ASP A 123 6.60 5.60 13.29
C ASP A 123 6.79 4.39 14.22
N TYR A 124 5.70 3.74 14.62
CA TYR A 124 5.75 2.49 15.37
C TYR A 124 6.55 1.40 14.64
N HIS A 125 6.20 1.11 13.38
CA HIS A 125 6.93 0.11 12.60
C HIS A 125 8.36 0.55 12.29
N MET A 126 8.62 1.85 12.17
CA MET A 126 9.98 2.37 11.95
C MET A 126 10.86 2.09 13.17
N ILE A 127 10.34 2.30 14.38
CA ILE A 127 11.01 1.95 15.63
C ILE A 127 11.31 0.45 15.69
N GLU A 128 10.33 -0.42 15.38
CA GLU A 128 10.52 -1.87 15.36
C GLU A 128 11.60 -2.31 14.35
N MET A 129 11.63 -1.66 13.19
CA MET A 129 12.64 -1.93 12.18
C MET A 129 14.04 -1.49 12.64
N CYS A 130 14.15 -0.33 13.30
CA CYS A 130 15.40 0.18 13.86
C CYS A 130 15.96 -0.68 14.99
N LYS A 131 15.10 -1.33 15.78
CA LYS A 131 15.52 -2.33 16.78
C LYS A 131 16.22 -3.53 16.13
N THR A 132 15.86 -3.85 14.89
CA THR A 132 16.47 -4.96 14.14
C THR A 132 17.74 -4.52 13.40
N ASP A 133 17.67 -3.42 12.64
CA ASP A 133 18.83 -2.81 11.99
C ASP A 133 18.62 -1.27 11.86
N PRO A 134 19.31 -0.45 12.66
CA PRO A 134 19.09 1.00 12.70
C PRO A 134 19.47 1.70 11.38
N ARG A 135 20.32 1.07 10.55
CA ARG A 135 20.78 1.66 9.29
C ARG A 135 19.67 1.74 8.24
N VAL A 136 18.60 0.95 8.40
CA VAL A 136 17.48 0.94 7.46
C VAL A 136 16.74 2.29 7.47
N GLN A 137 16.61 2.94 8.63
CA GLN A 137 15.97 4.25 8.73
C GLN A 137 16.73 5.31 7.94
N THR A 138 18.05 5.41 8.16
CA THR A 138 18.91 6.34 7.42
C THR A 138 18.74 6.14 5.92
N TYR A 139 18.83 4.89 5.46
CA TYR A 139 18.63 4.56 4.05
C TYR A 139 17.25 4.99 3.52
N LEU A 140 16.16 4.69 4.24
CA LEU A 140 14.81 5.07 3.80
C LEU A 140 14.60 6.59 3.76
N PHE A 141 15.25 7.33 4.66
CA PHE A 141 15.11 8.79 4.71
C PHE A 141 15.95 9.47 3.62
N GLU A 142 17.17 8.99 3.37
CA GLU A 142 18.04 9.48 2.29
C GLU A 142 17.39 9.34 0.92
N ILE A 143 16.60 8.28 0.72
CA ILE A 143 15.90 8.04 -0.54
C ILE A 143 14.55 8.78 -0.62
N GLY A 144 14.23 9.60 0.39
CA GLY A 144 13.02 10.42 0.46
C GLY A 144 11.74 9.68 0.84
N TYR A 145 11.82 8.44 1.35
CA TYR A 145 10.63 7.61 1.59
C TYR A 145 9.72 8.19 2.68
N LYS A 146 10.27 8.81 3.74
CA LYS A 146 9.47 9.43 4.81
C LYS A 146 8.60 10.57 4.28
N LEU A 147 9.18 11.48 3.50
CA LEU A 147 8.42 12.59 2.92
C LEU A 147 7.34 12.09 1.97
N GLN A 148 7.61 11.00 1.24
CA GLN A 148 6.63 10.36 0.36
C GLN A 148 5.48 9.72 1.18
N SER A 149 5.79 8.98 2.25
CA SER A 149 4.78 8.33 3.09
C SER A 149 3.91 9.36 3.82
N GLU A 150 4.49 10.43 4.36
CA GLU A 150 3.75 11.51 5.02
C GLU A 150 2.79 12.23 4.05
N LYS A 151 3.27 12.58 2.85
CA LYS A 151 2.42 13.22 1.82
C LYS A 151 1.26 12.30 1.40
N TRP A 152 1.55 11.01 1.21
CA TRP A 152 0.55 10.01 0.86
C TRP A 152 -0.51 9.85 1.96
N ASN A 153 -0.06 9.68 3.21
CA ASN A 153 -0.94 9.51 4.36
C ASN A 153 -1.82 10.74 4.60
N ASN A 154 -1.28 11.95 4.49
CA ASN A 154 -2.07 13.19 4.62
C ASN A 154 -3.14 13.32 3.53
N LYS A 155 -2.78 13.05 2.27
CA LYS A 155 -3.73 13.10 1.15
C LYS A 155 -4.83 12.05 1.33
N ASN A 156 -4.46 10.81 1.61
CA ASN A 156 -5.42 9.72 1.73
C ASN A 156 -6.29 9.84 2.98
N ARG A 157 -5.76 10.37 4.09
CA ARG A 157 -6.56 10.68 5.28
C ARG A 157 -7.62 11.73 4.95
N LYS A 158 -7.22 12.81 4.29
CA LYS A 158 -8.15 13.86 3.83
C LYS A 158 -9.22 13.27 2.90
N SER A 159 -8.81 12.51 1.88
CA SER A 159 -9.73 11.84 0.97
C SER A 159 -10.66 10.88 1.71
N ALA A 160 -10.17 10.06 2.64
CA ALA A 160 -10.99 9.13 3.41
C ALA A 160 -12.01 9.85 4.31
N MET A 161 -11.65 10.99 4.89
CA MET A 161 -12.58 11.83 5.66
C MET A 161 -13.63 12.52 4.79
N GLU A 162 -13.30 12.84 3.54
CA GLU A 162 -14.19 13.49 2.57
C GLU A 162 -15.01 12.48 1.75
N THR A 163 -14.61 11.21 1.74
CA THR A 163 -15.21 10.15 0.93
C THR A 163 -16.36 9.48 1.69
N SER A 164 -17.56 9.55 1.11
CA SER A 164 -18.75 8.82 1.55
C SER A 164 -19.07 7.61 0.67
N THR A 165 -18.18 7.22 -0.25
CA THR A 165 -18.47 6.19 -1.25
C THR A 165 -18.35 4.77 -0.70
N LYS A 166 -19.20 3.90 -1.26
CA LYS A 166 -19.17 2.46 -1.09
C LYS A 166 -17.80 1.90 -1.51
N LEU A 167 -17.26 0.98 -0.72
CA LEU A 167 -16.06 0.24 -1.08
C LEU A 167 -16.38 -0.66 -2.28
N GLY A 168 -15.35 -1.11 -3.03
CA GLY A 168 -15.56 -2.04 -4.15
C GLY A 168 -16.38 -3.26 -3.73
N GLU A 169 -17.22 -3.80 -4.62
CA GLU A 169 -18.29 -4.77 -4.30
C GLU A 169 -17.88 -5.89 -3.35
N LYS A 170 -16.67 -6.43 -3.52
CA LYS A 170 -16.09 -7.48 -2.66
C LYS A 170 -15.96 -7.03 -1.20
N TYR A 171 -15.38 -5.85 -0.96
CA TYR A 171 -15.13 -5.33 0.38
C TYR A 171 -16.42 -4.80 1.01
N ASP A 172 -17.30 -4.21 0.19
CA ASP A 172 -18.64 -3.81 0.60
C ASP A 172 -19.45 -5.02 1.08
N LYS A 173 -19.40 -6.13 0.32
CA LYS A 173 -20.04 -7.40 0.71
C LYS A 173 -19.44 -7.97 1.99
N LEU A 174 -18.10 -8.02 2.09
CA LEU A 174 -17.41 -8.51 3.28
C LEU A 174 -17.80 -7.71 4.55
N LEU A 175 -17.82 -6.38 4.46
CA LEU A 175 -18.18 -5.53 5.59
C LEU A 175 -19.66 -5.67 5.94
N ARG A 176 -20.57 -5.78 4.96
CA ARG A 176 -21.99 -6.06 5.20
C ARG A 176 -22.19 -7.40 5.90
N GLU A 177 -21.50 -8.46 5.46
CA GLU A 177 -21.57 -9.78 6.10
C GLU A 177 -21.02 -9.74 7.53
N ASN A 178 -19.90 -9.04 7.76
CA ASN A 178 -19.37 -8.85 9.10
C ASN A 178 -20.32 -8.06 10.01
N LEU A 179 -20.98 -7.03 9.46
CA LEU A 179 -21.98 -6.22 10.15
C LEU A 179 -23.20 -7.06 10.56
N ILE A 180 -23.72 -7.89 9.66
CA ILE A 180 -24.85 -8.79 9.95
C ILE A 180 -24.45 -9.84 10.99
N ALA A 181 -23.26 -10.44 10.84
CA ALA A 181 -22.77 -11.42 11.79
C ALA A 181 -22.54 -10.83 13.19
N SER A 182 -22.24 -9.54 13.30
CA SER A 182 -22.03 -8.87 14.58
C SER A 182 -23.32 -8.72 15.39
N ASP A 183 -24.50 -8.78 14.77
CA ASP A 183 -25.80 -8.62 15.45
C ASP A 183 -26.11 -9.75 16.43
N GLN A 184 -25.48 -10.91 16.25
CA GLN A 184 -25.65 -12.06 17.13
C GLN A 184 -24.65 -12.09 18.29
N MET A 185 -23.86 -11.02 18.47
CA MET A 185 -22.77 -10.96 19.43
C MET A 185 -23.11 -10.04 20.60
N THR A 186 -22.64 -10.40 21.79
CA THR A 186 -22.75 -9.53 22.98
C THR A 186 -21.38 -8.97 23.35
N VAL A 187 -21.35 -7.69 23.71
CA VAL A 187 -20.13 -6.97 24.07
C VAL A 187 -20.13 -6.69 25.57
N GLY A 188 -19.06 -7.10 26.25
CA GLY A 188 -18.76 -6.74 27.63
C GLY A 188 -17.52 -5.85 27.69
N PRO A 189 -17.55 -4.74 28.45
CA PRO A 189 -16.34 -3.95 28.69
C PRO A 189 -15.34 -4.78 29.49
N ALA A 190 -14.07 -4.81 29.05
CA ALA A 190 -12.99 -5.44 29.81
C ALA A 190 -12.12 -4.38 30.50
N THR A 191 -11.72 -3.34 29.75
CA THR A 191 -11.03 -2.14 30.26
C THR A 191 -11.49 -0.92 29.44
N LYS A 192 -10.89 0.26 29.68
CA LYS A 192 -11.22 1.51 28.94
C LYS A 192 -10.97 1.41 27.42
N GLN A 193 -10.09 0.50 26.99
CA GLN A 193 -9.66 0.34 25.59
C GLN A 193 -9.89 -1.09 25.04
N LEU A 194 -10.15 -2.06 25.91
CA LEU A 194 -10.37 -3.46 25.54
C LEU A 194 -11.82 -3.88 25.75
N TYR A 195 -12.35 -4.57 24.75
CA TYR A 195 -13.70 -5.08 24.73
C TYR A 195 -13.67 -6.59 24.60
N THR A 196 -14.49 -7.25 25.41
CA THR A 196 -14.76 -8.68 25.27
C THR A 196 -16.00 -8.87 24.43
N VAL A 197 -15.90 -9.63 23.34
CA VAL A 197 -17.00 -9.94 22.44
C VAL A 197 -17.30 -11.44 22.53
N PHE A 198 -18.54 -11.79 22.85
CA PHE A 198 -19.01 -13.16 22.91
C PHE A 198 -19.74 -13.53 21.61
N GLU A 199 -19.24 -14.59 20.97
CA GLU A 199 -19.85 -15.23 19.81
C GLU A 199 -20.26 -16.65 20.23
N GLY A 200 -21.49 -16.79 20.73
CA GLY A 200 -21.92 -18.01 21.43
C GLY A 200 -21.03 -18.29 22.64
N VAL A 201 -20.34 -19.44 22.64
CA VAL A 201 -19.40 -19.83 23.70
C VAL A 201 -17.99 -19.26 23.52
N ARG A 202 -17.67 -18.69 22.35
CA ARG A 202 -16.33 -18.18 22.05
C ARG A 202 -16.19 -16.75 22.53
N ARG A 203 -15.11 -16.50 23.29
CA ARG A 203 -14.72 -15.17 23.74
C ARG A 203 -13.62 -14.62 22.85
N ASN A 204 -13.81 -13.40 22.34
CA ASN A 204 -12.78 -12.66 21.63
C ASN A 204 -12.46 -11.33 22.34
N ILE A 205 -11.21 -10.91 22.27
CA ILE A 205 -10.75 -9.63 22.80
C ILE A 205 -10.51 -8.70 21.61
N VAL A 206 -11.07 -7.50 21.67
CA VAL A 206 -10.97 -6.46 20.66
C VAL A 206 -10.38 -5.21 21.28
N CYS A 207 -9.35 -4.64 20.63
CA CYS A 207 -8.83 -3.31 20.90
C CYS A 207 -9.10 -2.44 19.67
N LEU A 208 -10.00 -1.46 19.79
CA LEU A 208 -10.32 -0.58 18.66
C LEU A 208 -9.18 0.40 18.34
N GLU A 209 -8.48 0.88 19.35
CA GLU A 209 -7.38 1.84 19.21
C GLU A 209 -6.19 1.21 18.46
N GLU A 210 -5.79 0.00 18.85
CA GLU A 210 -4.72 -0.75 18.19
C GLU A 210 -5.19 -1.46 16.91
N GLY A 211 -6.49 -1.49 16.63
CA GLY A 211 -7.05 -2.22 15.50
C GLY A 211 -6.84 -3.73 15.56
N THR A 212 -6.85 -4.32 16.77
CA THR A 212 -6.54 -5.74 16.98
C THR A 212 -7.74 -6.54 17.47
N CYS A 213 -7.82 -7.80 17.05
CA CYS A 213 -8.77 -8.77 17.56
C CYS A 213 -8.11 -10.14 17.73
N SER A 214 -8.44 -10.86 18.79
CA SER A 214 -7.97 -12.23 19.01
C SER A 214 -8.35 -13.20 17.90
N CYS A 215 -9.32 -12.87 17.04
CA CYS A 215 -9.67 -13.68 15.87
C CYS A 215 -8.69 -13.59 14.71
N GLY A 216 -7.66 -12.72 14.78
CA GLY A 216 -6.67 -12.56 13.71
C GLY A 216 -7.07 -11.56 12.63
N LYS A 217 -8.36 -11.47 12.30
CA LYS A 217 -8.82 -10.80 11.08
C LYS A 217 -8.67 -9.29 11.11
N PHE A 218 -8.88 -8.63 12.26
CA PHE A 218 -8.89 -7.16 12.32
C PHE A 218 -7.51 -6.58 11.96
N GLN A 219 -6.45 -7.17 12.52
CA GLN A 219 -5.07 -6.77 12.24
C GLN A 219 -4.56 -7.25 10.88
N MET A 220 -5.11 -8.35 10.33
CA MET A 220 -4.64 -8.92 9.06
C MET A 220 -5.31 -8.27 7.84
N ASP A 221 -6.62 -8.07 7.91
CA ASP A 221 -7.40 -7.52 6.80
C ASP A 221 -7.39 -5.98 6.83
N GLU A 222 -6.95 -5.38 7.93
CA GLU A 222 -7.02 -3.94 8.21
C GLU A 222 -8.44 -3.35 8.04
N LEU A 223 -9.44 -4.22 8.12
CA LEU A 223 -10.87 -3.93 8.05
C LEU A 223 -11.54 -4.47 9.29
N SER A 224 -12.57 -3.76 9.77
CA SER A 224 -13.33 -4.19 10.94
C SER A 224 -13.89 -5.60 10.73
N CYS A 225 -13.40 -6.54 11.53
CA CYS A 225 -13.97 -7.88 11.60
C CYS A 225 -15.34 -7.84 12.29
N LYS A 226 -16.12 -8.92 12.19
CA LYS A 226 -17.43 -9.01 12.86
C LYS A 226 -17.39 -8.71 14.37
N HIS A 227 -16.31 -9.06 15.08
CA HIS A 227 -16.15 -8.73 16.50
C HIS A 227 -15.90 -7.24 16.72
N ALA A 228 -15.08 -6.61 15.88
CA ALA A 228 -14.86 -5.16 15.94
C ALA A 228 -16.14 -4.38 15.62
N TRP A 229 -16.93 -4.85 14.65
CA TRP A 229 -18.26 -4.29 14.38
C TRP A 229 -19.21 -4.39 15.57
N ALA A 230 -19.20 -5.50 16.30
CA ALA A 230 -20.03 -5.65 17.50
C ALA A 230 -19.68 -4.56 18.52
N VAL A 231 -18.40 -4.28 18.74
CA VAL A 231 -17.95 -3.21 19.66
C VAL A 231 -18.37 -1.84 19.14
N LEU A 232 -18.13 -1.54 17.86
CA LEU A 232 -18.46 -0.25 17.25
C LEU A 232 -19.95 0.08 17.29
N LYS A 233 -20.83 -0.93 17.26
CA LYS A 233 -22.29 -0.76 17.42
C LYS A 233 -22.73 -0.41 18.85
N ASN A 234 -21.90 -0.72 19.84
CA ASN A 234 -22.22 -0.56 21.26
C ASN A 234 -21.49 0.65 21.90
N GLN A 235 -21.03 1.61 21.08
CA GLN A 235 -20.45 2.88 21.53
C GLN A 235 -21.50 3.99 21.62
#